data_AF-A0A2E9Z551-F1
#
_entry.id   AF-A0A2E9Z551-F1
#
_cell.length_a   1.000
_cell.length_b   1.000
_cell.length_c   1.000
_cell.angle_alpha   90.00
_cell.angle_beta   90.00
_cell.angle_gamma   90.00
#
_symmetry.space_group_name_H-M   'P 1'
#
loop_
_entity.id
_entity.type
_entity.pdbx_description
1 polymer ?
#
loop_
_entity_poly.entity_id
_entity_poly.type
_entity_poly.pdbx_seq_one_letter_code
_entity_poly.pdbx_strand_id
1 'polypeptide(L)' 'MPRTLVTGGAGFLGSHLCDYLLGKGHDVVCMDNLITGSIDNINHITSDRFKFINH' A
#
# COMPACT_ATOMS: atom_id res chain seq x y z
N MET A 1 -14.96 5.52 7.70
CA MET A 1 -13.51 5.24 7.61
C MET A 1 -13.01 5.85 6.31
N PRO A 2 -11.93 6.65 6.31
CA PRO A 2 -11.41 7.26 5.08
C PRO A 2 -10.83 6.21 4.13
N ARG A 3 -10.89 6.47 2.82
CA ARG A 3 -10.19 5.69 1.79
C ARG A 3 -9.04 6.52 1.22
N THR A 4 -7.85 5.93 1.17
CA THR A 4 -6.62 6.62 0.74
C THR A 4 -5.93 5.86 -0.39
N LEU A 5 -5.57 6.59 -1.45
CA LEU A 5 -4.72 6.09 -2.54
C LEU A 5 -3.26 6.44 -2.22
N VAL A 6 -2.38 5.44 -2.26
CA VAL A 6 -0.93 5.59 -2.14
C VAL A 6 -0.30 5.22 -3.48
N THR A 7 0.23 6.21 -4.19
CA THR A 7 1.02 5.98 -5.41
C THR A 7 2.47 5.67 -5.04
N GLY A 8 3.11 4.76 -5.77
CA GLY A 8 4.43 4.26 -5.37
C GLY A 8 4.37 3.41 -4.09
N GLY A 9 3.22 2.82 -3.80
CA GLY A 9 2.95 2.13 -2.53
C GLY A 9 3.73 0.84 -2.31
N ALA A 10 4.34 0.27 -3.36
CA ALA A 10 5.25 -0.87 -3.24
C ALA A 10 6.73 -0.44 -3.14
N GLY A 11 7.01 0.87 -3.04
CA GLY A 11 8.34 1.40 -2.70
C GLY A 11 8.64 1.40 -1.21
N PHE A 12 9.86 1.80 -0.83
CA PHE A 12 10.31 1.84 0.58
C PHE A 12 9.40 2.68 1.48
N LEU A 13 9.18 3.96 1.15
CA LEU A 13 8.30 4.83 1.95
C LEU A 13 6.82 4.52 1.74
N GLY A 14 6.45 4.12 0.52
CA GLY A 14 5.06 3.85 0.16
C GLY A 14 4.46 2.70 0.96
N SER A 15 5.22 1.60 1.12
CA SER A 15 4.79 0.43 1.88
C SER A 15 4.59 0.74 3.36
N HIS A 16 5.54 1.46 3.97
CA HIS A 16 5.43 1.91 5.36
C HIS A 16 4.26 2.88 5.58
N LEU A 17 3.97 3.73 4.59
CA LEU A 17 2.80 4.61 4.63
C LEU A 17 1.50 3.79 4.55
N CYS A 18 1.46 2.72 3.75
CA CYS A 18 0.32 1.82 3.70
C CYS A 18 0.06 1.19 5.09
N ASP A 19 1.09 0.65 5.75
CA ASP A 19 0.98 0.10 7.11
C ASP A 19 0.47 1.15 8.11
N TYR A 20 1.04 2.35 8.08
CA TYR A 20 0.64 3.45 8.94
C TYR A 20 -0.84 3.80 8.79
N LEU A 21 -1.31 3.97 7.56
CA LEU A 21 -2.70 4.34 7.26
C LEU A 21 -3.68 3.22 7.64
N LEU A 22 -3.32 1.97 7.38
CA LEU A 22 -4.11 0.80 7.83
C LEU A 22 -4.26 0.79 9.36
N GLY A 23 -3.17 1.06 10.09
CA GLY A 23 -3.14 1.20 11.55
C GLY A 23 -3.96 2.40 12.07
N LYS A 24 -4.17 3.43 11.24
CA LYS A 24 -5.06 4.57 11.53
C LYS A 24 -6.53 4.33 11.18
N GLY A 25 -6.89 3.14 10.69
CA GLY A 25 -8.28 2.82 10.36
C GLY A 25 -8.71 3.19 8.94
N HIS A 26 -7.76 3.44 8.02
CA HIS A 26 -8.07 3.73 6.63
C HIS A 26 -8.30 2.44 5.81
N ASP A 27 -9.07 2.56 4.73
CA ASP A 27 -8.97 1.66 3.58
C ASP A 27 -7.85 2.17 2.67
N VAL A 28 -6.88 1.32 2.34
CA VAL A 28 -5.71 1.71 1.56
C VAL A 28 -5.73 1.04 0.19
N VAL A 29 -5.64 1.86 -0.86
CA VAL A 29 -5.37 1.42 -2.23
C VAL A 29 -3.91 1.74 -2.54
N CYS A 30 -3.09 0.72 -2.69
CA CYS A 30 -1.69 0.82 -3.11
C CYS A 30 -1.63 0.70 -4.64
N MET A 31 -1.13 1.72 -5.32
CA MET A 31 -0.93 1.74 -6.78
C MET A 31 0.57 1.87 -7.06
N ASP A 32 1.13 0.91 -7.78
CA ASP A 32 2.55 0.89 -8.13
C ASP A 32 2.75 0.16 -9.46
N ASN A 33 3.78 0.54 -10.22
CA ASN A 33 4.14 -0.09 -11.49
C ASN A 33 5.32 -1.05 -11.38
N LEU A 34 5.91 -1.17 -10.18
CA LEU A 34 7.02 -2.05 -9.85
C LEU A 34 8.30 -1.79 -10.68
N ILE A 35 8.48 -0.58 -11.24
CA ILE A 35 9.73 -0.21 -11.93
C ILE A 35 10.89 -0.15 -10.94
N THR A 36 10.65 0.42 -9.75
CA THR A 36 11.60 0.45 -8.63
C THR A 36 11.02 -0.10 -7.32
N GLY A 37 9.70 -0.28 -7.25
CA GLY A 37 9.02 -0.95 -6.14
C GLY A 37 9.14 -2.47 -6.20
N SER A 38 8.84 -3.15 -5.10
CA SER A 38 8.82 -4.62 -5.02
C SER A 38 7.57 -5.10 -4.29
N ILE A 39 6.99 -6.20 -4.75
CA ILE A 39 5.91 -6.90 -4.04
C ILE A 39 6.35 -7.32 -2.64
N ASP A 40 7.64 -7.61 -2.45
CA ASP A 40 8.18 -7.99 -1.14
C ASP A 40 7.98 -6.89 -0.08
N ASN A 41 7.88 -5.63 -0.49
CA ASN A 41 7.62 -4.52 0.42
C ASN A 41 6.17 -4.47 0.92
N ILE A 42 5.24 -5.21 0.31
CA ILE A 42 3.81 -5.19 0.68
C ILE A 42 3.24 -6.60 0.92
N ASN A 43 4.03 -7.66 0.74
CA ASN A 43 3.55 -9.04 0.86
C ASN A 43 3.09 -9.41 2.28
N HIS A 44 3.56 -8.67 3.29
CA HIS A 44 3.21 -8.86 4.70
C HIS A 44 1.84 -8.28 5.05
N ILE A 45 1.28 -7.44 4.18
CA ILE A 45 0.02 -6.75 4.42
C ILE A 45 -1.15 -7.69 4.10
N THR A 46 -1.69 -8.34 5.13
CA THR A 46 -2.82 -9.30 5.00
C THR A 46 -4.19 -8.70 5.32
N SER A 47 -4.31 -7.37 5.38
CA SER A 47 -5.57 -6.71 5.78
C SER A 47 -6.60 -6.69 4.66
N ASP A 48 -7.86 -7.03 4.96
CA ASP A 48 -8.99 -6.89 4.01
C ASP A 48 -9.24 -5.44 3.56
N ARG A 49 -8.66 -4.46 4.26
CA ARG A 49 -8.73 -3.03 3.93
C ARG A 49 -7.61 -2.58 2.99
N PHE A 50 -6.72 -3.48 2.59
CA PHE A 50 -5.63 -3.21 1.67
C PHE A 50 -5.92 -3.78 0.28
N LYS A 51 -5.76 -2.95 -0.75
CA LYS A 51 -5.87 -3.38 -2.15
C LYS A 51 -4.66 -2.93 -2.93
N PHE A 52 -3.99 -3.86 -3.60
CA PHE A 52 -2.91 -3.56 -4.55
C PHE A 52 -3.44 -3.47 -5.99
N ILE A 53 -2.96 -2.48 -6.74
CA ILE A 53 -3.21 -2.29 -8.17
C ILE A 53 -1.86 -2.09 -8.85
N ASN A 54 -1.55 -2.99 -9.80
CA ASN A 54 -0.40 -2.83 -10.70
C ASN A 54 -0.80 -1.95 -11.90
N HIS A 55 0.01 -0.93 -12.23
CA HIS A 55 -0.26 0.01 -13.34
C HIS A 55 0.89 0.11 -14.33
#